data_AF-A0A661XJ73-F1
#
_entry.id   AF-A0A661XJ73-F1
#
_cell.length_a   1.000
_cell.length_b   1.000
_cell.length_c   1.000
_cell.angle_alpha   90.00
_cell.angle_beta   90.00
_cell.angle_gamma   90.00
#
_symmetry.space_group_name_H-M   'P 1'
#
loop_
_entity.id
_entity.type
_entity.pdbx_description
1 polymer ?
#
loop_
_entity_poly.entity_id
_entity_poly.type
_entity_poly.pdbx_seq_one_letter_code
_entity_poly.pdbx_strand_id
1 'polypeptide(L)'
;MGAEINLNELLVTSMIFAGLLVIVAGIAHIIIMKMRGVKVFTDRKLSVNQNRSFKSTLSKNELIDKLKTDQFFGRMKLSEKDDNIAIRTRVTFWTWGENIVIKTKELNDNLFEYSISSKPWLPTTLIDYGKNFKNVSRLEELIEPVS
;
A
#
# COMPACT_ATOMS: atom_id res chain seq x y z
N MET A 1 2.94 -38.78 -32.60
CA MET A 1 3.58 -39.27 -31.36
C MET A 1 3.08 -38.41 -30.22
N GLY A 2 2.19 -38.94 -29.39
CA GLY A 2 1.83 -38.27 -28.14
C GLY A 2 2.97 -38.50 -27.15
N ALA A 3 3.52 -37.45 -26.58
CA ALA A 3 4.44 -37.60 -25.45
C ALA A 3 3.62 -38.16 -24.27
N GLU A 4 3.99 -39.32 -23.76
CA GLU A 4 3.47 -39.79 -22.48
C GLU A 4 4.00 -38.88 -21.39
N ILE A 5 3.10 -38.12 -20.75
CA ILE A 5 3.46 -37.22 -19.67
C ILE A 5 3.65 -38.07 -18.41
N ASN A 6 4.89 -38.15 -17.92
CA ASN A 6 5.18 -38.76 -16.64
C ASN A 6 4.70 -37.84 -15.51
N LEU A 7 3.65 -38.26 -14.79
CA LEU A 7 3.04 -37.47 -13.71
C LEU A 7 4.04 -37.12 -12.61
N ASN A 8 4.98 -38.02 -12.28
CA ASN A 8 5.97 -37.77 -11.23
C ASN A 8 6.97 -36.68 -11.65
N GLU A 9 7.43 -36.72 -12.91
CA GLU A 9 8.29 -35.68 -13.47
C GLU A 9 7.56 -34.33 -13.48
N LEU A 10 6.31 -34.30 -13.94
CA LEU A 10 5.49 -33.09 -13.94
C LEU A 10 5.34 -32.50 -12.53
N LEU A 11 5.04 -33.34 -11.53
CA LEU A 11 4.91 -32.92 -10.13
C LEU A 11 6.23 -32.35 -9.60
N VAL A 12 7.36 -33.04 -9.79
CA VAL A 12 8.67 -32.56 -9.36
C VAL A 12 9.03 -31.24 -10.02
N THR A 13 8.88 -31.14 -11.35
CA THR A 13 9.17 -29.90 -12.08
C THR A 13 8.28 -28.75 -11.62
N SER A 14 6.98 -29.00 -11.37
CA SER A 14 6.06 -27.98 -10.88
C SER A 14 6.43 -27.49 -9.46
N MET A 15 6.86 -28.37 -8.57
CA MET A 15 7.30 -28.01 -7.22
C MET A 15 8.58 -27.17 -7.25
N ILE A 16 9.56 -27.54 -8.08
CA ILE A 16 10.79 -26.76 -8.27
C ILE A 16 10.47 -25.38 -8.83
N PHE A 17 9.62 -25.32 -9.86
CA PHE A 17 9.19 -24.06 -10.46
C PHE A 17 8.47 -23.16 -9.44
N ALA A 18 7.55 -23.71 -8.65
CA ALA A 18 6.86 -22.98 -7.60
C ALA A 18 7.84 -22.45 -6.54
N GLY A 19 8.81 -23.26 -6.10
CA GLY A 19 9.84 -22.84 -5.16
C GLY A 19 10.70 -21.70 -5.69
N LEU A 20 11.15 -21.79 -6.94
CA LEU A 20 11.91 -20.72 -7.60
C LEU A 20 11.09 -19.42 -7.71
N LEU A 21 9.80 -19.52 -8.06
CA LEU A 21 8.93 -18.37 -8.19
C LEU A 21 8.73 -17.64 -6.85
N VAL A 22 8.60 -18.38 -5.74
CA VAL A 22 8.53 -17.81 -4.39
C VAL A 22 9.81 -17.04 -4.05
N ILE A 23 10.98 -17.61 -4.35
CA ILE A 23 12.28 -16.96 -4.10
C ILE A 23 12.41 -15.67 -4.92
N VAL A 24 12.10 -15.72 -6.22
CA VAL A 24 12.14 -14.56 -7.12
C VAL A 24 11.19 -13.46 -6.64
N ALA A 25 9.96 -13.81 -6.26
CA ALA A 25 8.99 -12.84 -5.74
C ALA A 25 9.47 -12.20 -4.43
N GLY A 26 10.06 -12.97 -3.51
CA GLY A 26 10.64 -12.46 -2.27
C GLY A 26 11.82 -11.50 -2.51
N ILE A 27 12.73 -11.85 -3.41
CA ILE A 27 13.85 -10.98 -3.78
C ILE A 27 13.35 -9.69 -4.42
N ALA A 28 12.41 -9.79 -5.37
CA ALA A 28 11.81 -8.63 -6.02
C ALA A 28 11.14 -7.70 -5.00
N HIS A 29 10.44 -8.26 -4.01
CA HIS A 29 9.86 -7.49 -2.92
C HIS A 29 10.90 -6.67 -2.16
N ILE A 30 11.99 -7.31 -1.72
CA ILE A 30 13.06 -6.64 -0.97
C ILE A 30 13.71 -5.54 -1.81
N ILE A 31 14.01 -5.80 -3.09
CA ILE A 31 14.61 -4.82 -3.99
C ILE A 31 13.70 -3.60 -4.15
N ILE A 32 12.42 -3.81 -4.42
CA ILE A 32 11.47 -2.71 -4.62
C ILE A 32 11.28 -1.91 -3.31
N MET A 33 11.31 -2.57 -2.15
CA MET A 33 11.27 -1.90 -0.85
C MET A 33 12.47 -0.96 -0.66
N LYS A 34 13.69 -1.39 -1.01
CA LYS A 34 14.89 -0.53 -0.97
C LYS A 34 14.74 0.68 -1.88
N MET A 35 14.26 0.47 -3.11
CA MET A 35 14.01 1.56 -4.07
C MET A 35 12.98 2.57 -3.58
N ARG A 36 12.09 2.19 -2.65
CA ARG A 36 11.08 3.06 -2.03
C ARG A 36 11.55 3.69 -0.71
N GLY A 37 12.84 3.66 -0.43
CA GLY A 37 13.45 4.35 0.72
C GLY A 37 13.38 3.57 2.03
N VAL A 38 12.96 2.30 2.01
CA VAL A 38 13.04 1.44 3.19
C VAL A 38 14.48 1.02 3.40
N LYS A 39 15.20 1.80 4.22
CA LYS A 39 16.61 1.54 4.60
C LYS A 39 16.74 0.55 5.75
N VAL A 40 15.73 0.50 6.63
CA VAL A 40 15.68 -0.40 7.79
C VAL A 40 14.48 -1.31 7.62
N PHE A 41 14.75 -2.61 7.52
CA PHE A 41 13.75 -3.66 7.44
C PHE A 41 13.28 -4.03 8.85
N THR A 42 12.36 -3.23 9.39
CA THR A 42 11.61 -3.62 10.59
C THR A 42 10.29 -4.27 10.17
N ASP A 43 9.77 -5.19 10.97
CA ASP A 43 8.47 -5.86 10.71
C ASP A 43 7.35 -4.85 10.44
N ARG A 44 7.38 -3.70 11.12
CA ARG A 44 6.41 -2.62 10.91
C ARG A 44 6.51 -1.98 9.52
N LYS A 45 7.71 -1.83 8.96
CA LYS A 45 7.91 -1.26 7.60
C LYS A 45 7.68 -2.30 6.51
N LEU A 46 7.90 -3.58 6.82
CA LEU A 46 7.68 -4.71 5.91
C LEU A 46 6.21 -5.15 5.86
N SER A 47 5.40 -4.80 6.86
CA SER A 47 3.99 -5.12 6.89
C SER A 47 3.25 -4.55 5.68
N VAL A 48 2.44 -5.39 5.02
CA VAL A 48 1.50 -4.95 3.98
C VAL A 48 0.41 -4.04 4.55
N ASN A 49 0.18 -4.07 5.87
CA ASN A 49 -0.75 -3.17 6.55
C ASN A 49 0.04 -2.02 7.18
N GLN A 50 -0.22 -0.81 6.71
CA GLN A 50 0.44 0.40 7.20
C GLN A 50 -0.58 1.31 7.88
N ASN A 51 -0.31 1.62 9.16
CA ASN A 51 -1.13 2.54 9.95
C ASN A 51 -0.22 3.60 10.59
N ARG A 52 -0.58 4.87 10.40
CA ARG A 52 0.09 6.02 11.02
C ARG A 52 -0.93 7.10 11.37
N SER A 53 -0.63 7.88 12.40
CA SER A 53 -1.43 9.03 12.78
C SER A 53 -0.53 10.26 12.80
N PHE A 54 -1.06 11.37 12.29
CA PHE A 54 -0.37 12.65 12.18
C PHE A 54 -1.25 13.76 12.72
N LYS A 55 -0.64 14.81 13.25
CA LYS A 55 -1.35 16.06 13.58
C LYS A 55 -0.95 17.09 12.54
N SER A 56 -1.89 17.91 12.08
CA SER A 56 -1.63 18.97 11.12
C SER A 56 -2.64 20.10 11.28
N THR A 57 -2.24 21.29 10.87
CA THR A 57 -3.13 22.45 10.76
C THR A 57 -3.91 22.46 9.45
N LEU A 58 -3.56 21.57 8.51
CA LEU A 58 -4.28 21.38 7.26
C LEU A 58 -5.68 20.88 7.56
N SER A 59 -6.71 21.59 7.07
CA SER A 59 -8.10 21.15 7.18
C SER A 59 -8.38 19.98 6.22
N LYS A 60 -9.46 19.26 6.50
CA LYS A 60 -9.89 18.12 5.68
C LYS A 60 -10.12 18.51 4.21
N ASN A 61 -10.75 19.67 3.98
CA ASN A 61 -11.05 20.15 2.63
C ASN A 61 -9.78 20.47 1.84
N GLU A 62 -8.82 21.13 2.48
CA GLU A 62 -7.51 21.41 1.87
C GLU A 62 -6.75 20.12 1.56
N LEU A 63 -6.82 19.12 2.45
CA LEU A 63 -6.24 17.80 2.18
C LEU A 63 -6.89 17.15 0.96
N ILE A 64 -8.21 17.21 0.82
CA ILE A 64 -8.93 16.65 -0.34
C ILE A 64 -8.48 17.34 -1.63
N ASP A 65 -8.29 18.65 -1.62
CA ASP A 65 -7.84 19.39 -2.80
C ASP A 65 -6.38 19.06 -3.15
N LYS A 66 -5.50 18.93 -2.16
CA LYS A 66 -4.15 18.39 -2.36
C LYS A 66 -4.20 16.98 -2.95
N LEU A 67 -5.06 16.10 -2.46
CA LEU A 67 -5.18 14.72 -2.96
C LEU A 67 -5.67 14.67 -4.42
N LYS A 68 -6.61 15.53 -4.80
CA LYS A 68 -7.14 15.60 -6.18
C LYS A 68 -6.10 16.12 -7.17
N THR A 69 -5.24 17.04 -6.75
CA THR A 69 -4.21 17.66 -7.60
C THR A 69 -2.88 16.91 -7.59
N ASP A 70 -2.64 16.05 -6.60
CA ASP A 70 -1.46 15.22 -6.49
C ASP A 70 -1.33 14.24 -7.67
N GLN A 71 -0.14 14.16 -8.28
CA GLN A 71 0.11 13.31 -9.44
C GLN A 71 -0.05 11.81 -9.16
N PHE A 72 0.06 11.40 -7.90
CA PHE A 72 -0.06 10.01 -7.47
C PHE A 72 -1.53 9.67 -7.13
N PHE A 73 -2.16 10.44 -6.24
CA PHE A 73 -3.53 10.20 -5.76
C PHE A 73 -4.64 10.72 -6.68
N GLY A 74 -4.41 11.78 -7.46
CA GLY A 74 -5.44 12.41 -8.30
C GLY A 74 -6.03 11.51 -9.40
N ARG A 75 -5.34 10.38 -9.71
CA ARG A 75 -5.80 9.36 -10.66
C ARG A 75 -6.58 8.22 -10.01
N MET A 76 -6.74 8.25 -8.68
CA MET A 76 -7.40 7.21 -7.89
C MET A 76 -8.86 7.57 -7.61
N LYS A 77 -9.68 6.58 -7.28
CA LYS A 77 -11.07 6.84 -6.90
C LYS A 77 -11.12 7.30 -5.45
N LEU A 78 -11.39 8.58 -5.26
CA LEU A 78 -11.62 9.20 -3.95
C LEU A 78 -13.13 9.22 -3.64
N SER A 79 -13.49 8.89 -2.41
CA SER A 79 -14.84 9.03 -1.88
C SER A 79 -14.79 9.55 -0.46
N GLU A 80 -15.68 10.48 -0.15
CA GLU A 80 -15.77 11.12 1.16
C GLU A 80 -17.09 10.73 1.84
N LYS A 81 -17.03 10.48 3.15
CA LYS A 81 -18.21 10.29 3.98
C LYS A 81 -17.91 10.70 5.42
N ASP A 82 -18.67 11.65 5.94
CA ASP A 82 -18.49 12.21 7.29
C ASP A 82 -17.00 12.57 7.48
N ASP A 83 -16.36 12.20 8.58
CA ASP A 83 -14.93 12.48 8.81
C ASP A 83 -13.95 11.51 8.13
N ASN A 84 -14.40 10.77 7.12
CA ASN A 84 -13.58 9.77 6.43
C ASN A 84 -13.36 10.12 4.97
N ILE A 85 -12.10 9.98 4.53
CA ILE A 85 -11.70 10.00 3.12
C ILE A 85 -11.22 8.60 2.78
N ALA A 86 -11.87 7.97 1.81
CA ALA A 86 -11.47 6.67 1.29
C ALA A 86 -10.91 6.81 -0.13
N ILE A 87 -9.76 6.20 -0.38
CA ILE A 87 -9.09 6.19 -1.68
C ILE A 87 -8.90 4.73 -2.09
N ARG A 88 -9.39 4.37 -3.28
CA ARG A 88 -9.22 3.03 -3.85
C ARG A 88 -8.31 3.06 -5.07
N THR A 89 -7.31 2.18 -5.07
CA THR A 89 -6.43 1.98 -6.22
C THR A 89 -6.95 0.89 -7.13
N ARG A 90 -6.61 0.97 -8.43
CA ARG A 90 -7.02 -0.04 -9.40
C ARG A 90 -6.28 -1.35 -9.15
N VAL A 91 -6.95 -2.46 -9.46
CA VAL A 91 -6.31 -3.78 -9.54
C VAL A 91 -5.32 -3.79 -10.69
N THR A 92 -4.12 -4.32 -10.44
CA THR A 92 -3.08 -4.57 -11.43
C THR A 92 -2.59 -6.01 -11.25
N PHE A 93 -1.87 -6.54 -12.25
CA PHE A 93 -1.26 -7.87 -12.15
C PHE A 93 -0.34 -8.02 -10.93
N TRP A 94 0.31 -6.93 -10.53
CA TRP A 94 1.24 -6.89 -9.41
C TRP A 94 0.56 -6.67 -8.06
N THR A 95 -0.62 -6.02 -8.04
CA THR A 95 -1.31 -5.65 -6.80
C THR A 95 -2.81 -5.73 -6.98
N TRP A 96 -3.50 -6.37 -6.03
CA TRP A 96 -4.96 -6.55 -6.05
C TRP A 96 -5.77 -5.28 -5.72
N GLY A 97 -5.21 -4.10 -5.99
CA GLY A 97 -5.74 -2.84 -5.49
C GLY A 97 -5.53 -2.68 -3.98
N GLU A 98 -5.74 -1.47 -3.52
CA GLU A 98 -5.59 -1.09 -2.12
C GLU A 98 -6.80 -0.29 -1.66
N ASN A 99 -7.04 -0.39 -0.36
CA ASN A 99 -7.98 0.45 0.34
C ASN A 99 -7.20 1.35 1.30
N ILE A 100 -7.19 2.64 1.00
CA ILE A 100 -6.61 3.67 1.85
C ILE A 100 -7.77 4.40 2.54
N VAL A 101 -7.70 4.51 3.86
CA VAL A 101 -8.71 5.20 4.67
C VAL A 101 -7.98 6.24 5.51
N ILE A 102 -8.42 7.49 5.41
CA ILE A 102 -7.97 8.60 6.23
C ILE A 102 -9.15 9.02 7.08
N LYS A 103 -9.00 8.92 8.39
CA LYS A 103 -9.97 9.46 9.36
C LYS A 103 -9.45 10.78 9.87
N THR A 104 -10.28 11.81 9.83
CA THR A 104 -9.96 13.12 10.36
C THR A 104 -10.67 13.33 11.69
N LYS A 105 -10.03 14.01 12.63
CA LYS A 105 -10.64 14.41 13.88
C LYS A 105 -10.14 15.80 14.23
N GLU A 106 -11.05 16.74 14.43
CA GLU A 106 -10.69 18.06 14.95
C GLU A 106 -10.33 17.95 16.44
N LEU A 107 -9.18 18.51 16.82
CA LEU A 107 -8.67 18.51 18.18
C LEU A 107 -8.94 19.85 18.88
N ASN A 108 -8.76 20.95 18.17
CA ASN A 108 -9.08 22.32 18.57
C ASN A 108 -9.10 23.22 17.31
N ASP A 109 -9.36 24.53 17.50
CA ASP A 109 -9.40 25.51 16.40
C ASP A 109 -8.09 25.45 15.59
N ASN A 110 -8.19 24.92 14.37
CA ASN A 110 -7.10 24.73 13.39
C ASN A 110 -6.09 23.61 13.71
N LEU A 111 -6.40 22.62 14.54
CA LEU A 111 -5.59 21.41 14.66
C LEU A 111 -6.40 20.14 14.43
N PHE A 112 -5.94 19.33 13.49
CA PHE A 112 -6.58 18.10 13.08
C PHE A 112 -5.66 16.90 13.28
N GLU A 113 -6.23 15.80 13.75
CA GLU A 113 -5.58 14.49 13.76
C GLU A 113 -6.04 13.69 12.54
N TYR A 114 -5.08 13.16 11.80
CA TYR A 114 -5.27 12.30 10.64
C TYR A 114 -4.79 10.90 10.97
N SER A 115 -5.72 9.94 11.07
CA SER A 115 -5.40 8.53 11.19
C SER A 115 -5.50 7.84 9.84
N ILE A 116 -4.36 7.38 9.33
CA ILE A 116 -4.21 6.79 8.01
C ILE A 116 -4.04 5.29 8.13
N SER A 117 -4.82 4.55 7.33
CA SER A 117 -4.67 3.12 7.11
C SER A 117 -4.54 2.86 5.62
N SER A 118 -3.46 2.20 5.20
CA SER A 118 -3.30 1.67 3.85
C SER A 118 -3.10 0.17 3.93
N LYS A 119 -3.96 -0.58 3.25
CA LYS A 119 -3.87 -2.03 3.19
C LYS A 119 -4.31 -2.58 1.83
N PRO A 120 -3.85 -3.79 1.46
CA PRO A 120 -4.36 -4.48 0.28
C PRO A 120 -5.86 -4.70 0.39
N TRP A 121 -6.56 -4.68 -0.75
CA TRP A 121 -7.98 -5.04 -0.75
C TRP A 121 -8.20 -6.51 -0.42
N LEU A 122 -7.32 -7.41 -0.91
CA LEU A 122 -7.34 -8.82 -0.56
C LEU A 122 -6.58 -9.06 0.75
N PRO A 123 -7.24 -9.54 1.82
CA PRO A 123 -6.63 -9.70 3.15
C PRO A 123 -5.57 -10.80 3.20
N THR A 124 -5.55 -11.70 2.21
CA THR A 124 -4.55 -12.78 2.08
C THR A 124 -3.26 -12.34 1.39
N THR A 125 -3.11 -11.05 1.06
CA THR A 125 -1.90 -10.52 0.42
C THR A 125 -0.73 -10.57 1.40
N LEU A 126 0.30 -11.34 1.07
CA LEU A 126 1.56 -11.41 1.85
C LEU A 126 2.62 -10.42 1.37
N ILE A 127 2.54 -10.00 0.10
CA ILE A 127 3.54 -9.19 -0.58
C ILE A 127 2.82 -8.05 -1.32
N ASP A 128 3.12 -6.80 -0.97
CA ASP A 128 2.56 -5.60 -1.61
C ASP A 128 3.62 -4.74 -2.31
N TYR A 129 4.87 -5.19 -2.33
CA TYR A 129 6.03 -4.47 -2.89
C TYR A 129 6.21 -3.07 -2.28
N GLY A 130 5.81 -2.85 -1.03
CA GLY A 130 5.94 -1.57 -0.32
C GLY A 130 4.95 -0.52 -0.78
N LYS A 131 3.83 -0.91 -1.37
CA LYS A 131 2.87 0.03 -1.92
C LYS A 131 2.12 0.74 -0.81
N ASN A 132 1.72 0.02 0.22
CA ASN A 132 1.08 0.63 1.38
C ASN A 132 2.04 1.56 2.15
N PHE A 133 3.34 1.21 2.23
CA PHE A 133 4.34 2.09 2.83
C PHE A 133 4.47 3.39 2.02
N LYS A 134 4.58 3.28 0.70
CA LYS A 134 4.64 4.44 -0.20
C LYS A 134 3.40 5.33 -0.07
N ASN A 135 2.20 4.74 0.01
CA ASN A 135 0.96 5.49 0.16
C ASN A 135 0.97 6.32 1.44
N VAL A 136 1.29 5.70 2.58
CA VAL A 136 1.32 6.39 3.87
C VAL A 136 2.41 7.46 3.91
N SER A 137 3.61 7.18 3.38
CA SER A 137 4.69 8.17 3.31
C SER A 137 4.34 9.36 2.42
N ARG A 138 3.67 9.15 1.28
CA ARG A 138 3.21 10.27 0.42
C ARG A 138 2.12 11.07 1.10
N LEU A 139 1.22 10.43 1.85
CA LEU A 139 0.19 11.14 2.61
C LEU A 139 0.79 11.97 3.74
N GLU A 140 1.81 11.44 4.43
CA GLU A 140 2.59 12.20 5.41
C GLU A 140 3.18 13.46 4.77
N GLU A 141 3.80 13.36 3.58
CA GLU A 141 4.30 14.53 2.85
C GLU A 141 3.21 15.55 2.50
N LEU A 142 1.99 15.12 2.15
CA LEU A 142 0.89 16.03 1.79
C LEU A 142 0.24 16.70 3.01
N ILE A 143 0.17 15.96 4.13
CA ILE A 143 -0.44 16.41 5.38
C ILE A 143 0.46 17.41 6.11
N GLU A 144 1.78 17.36 5.88
CA GLU A 144 2.76 18.28 6.49
C GLU A 144 2.60 18.31 8.03
N PRO A 145 2.91 17.20 8.74
CA PRO A 145 2.63 17.09 10.15
C PRO A 145 3.34 18.16 10.96
N VAL A 146 2.63 18.71 11.94
CA VAL A 146 3.25 19.56 12.96
C VAL A 146 3.91 18.69 14.02
N SER A 147 5.15 19.05 14.37
CA SER A 147 5.98 18.37 15.38
C SER A 147 5.41 18.44 16.79
#